data_AF-A0A2S2P7K1-F1
#
_entry.id   AF-A0A2S2P7K1-F1
#
_cell.length_a   1.000
_cell.length_b   1.000
_cell.length_c   1.000
_cell.angle_alpha   90.00
_cell.angle_beta   90.00
_cell.angle_gamma   90.00
#
_symmetry.space_group_name_H-M   'P 1'
#
loop_
_entity.id
_entity.type
_entity.pdbx_description
1 polymer ?
#
loop_
_entity_poly.entity_id
_entity_poly.type
_entity_poly.pdbx_seq_one_letter_code
_entity_poly.pdbx_strand_id
1 'polypeptide(L)'
;DEEIPIDINFHDINADIYNNKLNNINDMTVSYIAGFLIRKKLVDILKCNVCKSELRSENVTNPLIKARQYQTIKYGLCNPVTKLFQFVKDILIISSKCINTIFHKQNVARQLILINEMNLEHSFTCPDHDVKNFLIQKTVHMFL
;
A
#
# COMPACT_ATOMS: atom_id res chain seq x y z
N ASP A 1 7.70 29.65 2.51
CA ASP A 1 7.58 28.25 2.07
C ASP A 1 8.59 27.99 0.96
N GLU A 2 9.82 27.64 1.33
CA GLU A 2 10.85 27.27 0.35
C GLU A 2 10.67 25.80 -0.02
N GLU A 3 10.42 25.52 -1.30
CA GLU A 3 10.42 24.16 -1.83
C GLU A 3 11.86 23.61 -1.80
N ILE A 4 12.15 22.80 -0.79
CA ILE A 4 13.46 22.13 -0.66
C ILE A 4 13.52 21.00 -1.69
N PRO A 5 14.57 20.95 -2.53
CA PRO A 5 14.65 20.01 -3.64
C PRO A 5 14.68 18.56 -3.18
N ILE A 6 13.96 17.72 -3.91
CA ILE A 6 13.95 16.27 -3.76
C ILE A 6 15.28 15.74 -4.31
N ASP A 7 16.23 15.49 -3.43
CA ASP A 7 17.53 14.92 -3.79
C ASP A 7 17.44 13.38 -3.77
N ILE A 8 16.96 12.77 -4.86
CA ILE A 8 16.86 11.31 -5.02
C ILE A 8 17.67 10.90 -6.25
N ASN A 9 18.71 10.09 -6.07
CA ASN A 9 19.39 9.42 -7.17
C ASN A 9 18.62 8.15 -7.57
N PHE A 10 17.71 8.30 -8.53
CA PHE A 10 16.83 7.20 -8.98
C PHE A 10 17.58 6.05 -9.65
N HIS A 11 18.80 6.27 -10.16
CA HIS A 11 19.58 5.22 -10.81
C HIS A 11 20.07 4.15 -9.82
N ASP A 12 20.50 4.57 -8.63
CA ASP A 12 20.99 3.65 -7.58
C ASP A 12 19.82 2.83 -6.98
N ILE A 13 18.66 3.47 -6.78
CA ILE A 13 17.46 2.81 -6.25
C ILE A 13 16.94 1.74 -7.22
N ASN A 14 16.92 2.04 -8.52
CA ASN A 14 16.51 1.06 -9.52
C ASN A 14 17.50 -0.12 -9.56
N ALA A 15 18.81 0.12 -9.50
CA ALA A 15 19.81 -0.94 -9.46
C ALA A 15 19.66 -1.87 -8.24
N ASP A 16 19.38 -1.32 -7.05
CA ASP A 16 19.17 -2.09 -5.82
C ASP A 16 17.81 -2.82 -5.79
N ILE A 17 16.80 -2.32 -6.51
CA ILE A 17 15.52 -3.03 -6.70
C ILE A 17 15.73 -4.36 -7.43
N TYR A 18 16.67 -4.44 -8.36
CA TYR A 18 16.90 -5.65 -9.15
C TYR A 18 17.94 -6.62 -8.55
N ASN A 19 18.79 -6.19 -7.61
CA ASN A 19 19.98 -6.96 -7.21
C ASN A 19 19.96 -7.69 -5.85
N ASN A 20 18.95 -7.53 -4.99
CA ASN A 20 18.94 -8.18 -3.67
C ASN A 20 17.86 -9.25 -3.50
N LYS A 21 18.28 -10.39 -2.94
CA LYS A 21 17.44 -11.54 -2.52
C LYS A 21 16.14 -11.04 -1.92
N LEU A 22 15.01 -11.54 -2.43
CA LEU A 22 13.65 -11.24 -1.96
C LEU A 22 13.63 -11.11 -0.42
N ASN A 23 13.49 -9.88 0.07
CA ASN A 23 12.93 -9.67 1.41
C ASN A 23 11.54 -10.30 1.36
N ASN A 24 11.44 -11.52 1.86
CA ASN A 24 10.25 -12.34 1.68
C ASN A 24 9.17 -11.82 2.63
N ILE A 25 8.47 -10.77 2.21
CA ILE A 25 7.37 -10.18 2.99
C ILE A 25 6.28 -11.24 3.06
N ASN A 26 5.95 -11.68 4.27
CA ASN A 26 4.98 -12.73 4.50
C ASN A 26 3.59 -12.32 3.95
N ASP A 27 3.05 -13.12 3.03
CA ASP A 27 1.76 -12.89 2.39
C ASP A 27 0.60 -12.75 3.39
N MET A 28 0.67 -13.45 4.53
CA MET A 28 -0.31 -13.29 5.58
C MET A 28 -0.30 -11.88 6.18
N THR A 29 0.90 -11.32 6.37
CA THR A 29 1.10 -9.97 6.90
C THR A 29 0.66 -8.91 5.88
N VAL A 30 1.02 -9.09 4.60
CA VAL A 30 0.59 -8.21 3.50
C VAL A 30 -0.94 -8.16 3.44
N SER A 31 -1.59 -9.33 3.44
CA SER A 31 -3.04 -9.42 3.44
C SER A 31 -3.66 -8.75 4.65
N TYR A 32 -3.08 -8.93 5.84
CA TYR A 32 -3.53 -8.28 7.07
C TYR A 32 -3.43 -6.75 6.98
N ILE A 33 -2.30 -6.23 6.48
CA ILE A 33 -2.07 -4.80 6.24
C ILE A 33 -3.11 -4.24 5.26
N ALA A 34 -3.30 -4.90 4.13
CA ALA A 34 -4.28 -4.48 3.13
C ALA A 34 -5.71 -4.50 3.70
N GLY A 35 -6.07 -5.53 4.46
CA GLY A 35 -7.34 -5.60 5.19
C GLY A 35 -7.51 -4.46 6.19
N PHE A 36 -6.43 -4.10 6.88
CA PHE A 36 -6.44 -2.99 7.83
C PHE A 36 -6.60 -1.63 7.14
N LEU A 37 -5.93 -1.43 5.99
CA LEU A 37 -6.10 -0.24 5.13
C LEU A 37 -7.56 -0.09 4.73
N ILE A 38 -8.19 -1.16 4.21
CA ILE A 38 -9.61 -1.16 3.84
C ILE A 38 -10.47 -0.69 5.00
N ARG A 39 -10.28 -1.27 6.19
CA ARG A 39 -11.06 -0.96 7.39
C ARG A 39 -10.88 0.46 7.89
N LYS A 40 -9.66 1.00 7.88
CA LYS A 40 -9.32 2.24 8.61
C LYS A 40 -9.18 3.47 7.72
N LYS A 41 -8.77 3.30 6.47
CA LYS A 41 -8.37 4.41 5.58
C LYS A 41 -9.20 4.49 4.31
N LEU A 42 -9.94 3.43 3.95
CA LEU A 42 -10.70 3.35 2.71
C LEU A 42 -12.23 3.37 2.93
N VAL A 43 -12.72 3.69 4.13
CA VAL A 43 -14.17 3.62 4.44
C VAL A 43 -15.01 4.45 3.48
N ASP A 44 -14.54 5.64 3.10
CA ASP A 44 -15.26 6.53 2.19
C ASP A 44 -15.23 6.05 0.74
N ILE A 45 -14.06 5.65 0.23
CA ILE A 45 -13.93 5.16 -1.16
C ILE A 45 -14.70 3.85 -1.37
N LEU A 46 -14.88 3.04 -0.33
CA LEU A 46 -15.66 1.79 -0.38
C LEU A 46 -17.19 2.02 -0.42
N LYS A 47 -17.67 3.28 -0.34
CA LYS A 47 -19.05 3.62 -0.67
C LYS A 47 -19.31 3.47 -2.18
N CYS A 48 -18.26 3.59 -3.00
CA CYS A 48 -18.32 3.28 -4.42
C CYS A 48 -18.33 1.76 -4.62
N ASN A 49 -19.31 1.25 -5.36
CA ASN A 49 -19.44 -0.19 -5.63
C ASN A 49 -18.24 -0.74 -6.42
N VAL A 50 -17.71 0.03 -7.38
CA VAL A 50 -16.54 -0.38 -8.18
C VAL A 50 -15.31 -0.52 -7.30
N CYS A 51 -14.99 0.50 -6.49
CA CYS A 51 -13.88 0.44 -5.54
C CYS A 51 -14.07 -0.70 -4.53
N LYS A 52 -15.30 -0.90 -4.04
CA LYS A 52 -15.59 -1.99 -3.11
C LYS A 52 -15.26 -3.35 -3.73
N SER A 53 -15.67 -3.61 -4.97
CA SER A 53 -15.34 -4.87 -5.67
C SER A 53 -13.87 -5.01 -6.04
N GLU A 54 -13.19 -3.91 -6.37
CA GLU A 54 -11.77 -3.93 -6.76
C GLU A 54 -10.79 -3.98 -5.60
N LEU A 55 -11.25 -3.71 -4.37
CA LEU A 55 -10.38 -3.60 -3.20
C LEU A 55 -10.67 -4.68 -2.16
N ARG A 56 -11.94 -5.05 -1.96
CA ARG A 56 -12.37 -5.92 -0.87
C ARG A 56 -12.89 -7.26 -1.38
N SER A 57 -12.39 -8.33 -0.78
CA SER A 57 -12.96 -9.68 -0.91
C SER A 57 -13.98 -9.93 0.20
N GLU A 58 -15.08 -10.61 -0.13
CA GLU A 58 -16.08 -11.06 0.85
C GLU A 58 -15.64 -12.35 1.56
N ASN A 59 -14.72 -13.12 0.94
CA ASN A 59 -14.22 -14.37 1.49
C ASN A 59 -13.04 -14.12 2.42
N VAL A 60 -13.24 -14.34 3.73
CA VAL A 60 -12.18 -14.26 4.74
C VAL A 60 -11.51 -15.62 4.90
N THR A 61 -10.35 -15.75 4.26
CA THR A 61 -9.50 -16.96 4.25
C THR A 61 -8.20 -16.78 5.04
N ASN A 62 -7.76 -15.53 5.28
CA ASN A 62 -6.50 -15.29 5.98
C ASN A 62 -6.67 -15.53 7.49
N PRO A 63 -5.85 -16.40 8.12
CA PRO A 63 -5.97 -16.74 9.54
C PRO A 63 -5.79 -15.55 10.50
N LEU A 64 -4.88 -14.62 10.21
CA LEU A 64 -4.67 -13.42 11.03
C LEU A 64 -5.88 -12.50 10.98
N ILE A 65 -6.50 -12.38 9.81
CA ILE A 65 -7.74 -11.61 9.66
C ILE A 65 -8.87 -12.29 10.42
N LYS A 66 -9.05 -13.60 10.22
CA LYS A 66 -10.08 -14.40 10.88
C LYS A 66 -9.99 -14.32 12.41
N ALA A 67 -8.78 -14.40 12.98
CA ALA A 67 -8.56 -14.30 14.42
C ALA A 67 -8.91 -12.92 15.00
N ARG A 68 -8.90 -11.85 14.18
CA ARG A 68 -9.16 -10.47 14.61
C ARG A 68 -10.46 -9.88 14.09
N GLN A 69 -11.23 -10.66 13.34
CA GLN A 69 -12.55 -10.29 12.87
C GLN A 69 -13.56 -10.56 13.99
N TYR A 70 -13.81 -9.56 14.84
CA TYR A 70 -14.89 -9.64 15.81
C TYR A 70 -16.23 -9.74 15.05
N GLN A 71 -17.03 -10.76 15.38
CA GLN A 71 -18.28 -11.12 14.68
C GLN A 71 -19.34 -10.01 14.67
N THR A 72 -19.19 -8.98 15.50
CA THR A 72 -20.17 -7.92 15.75
C THR A 72 -20.01 -6.64 14.91
N ILE A 73 -18.95 -6.51 14.10
CA ILE A 73 -18.68 -5.25 13.37
C ILE A 73 -19.03 -5.39 11.88
N LYS A 74 -20.08 -4.68 11.44
CA LYS A 74 -20.57 -4.56 10.04
C LYS A 74 -19.48 -4.17 9.02
N TYR A 75 -18.37 -3.59 9.51
CA TYR A 75 -17.17 -3.19 8.75
C TYR A 75 -15.89 -3.76 9.39
N GLY A 76 -15.92 -5.05 9.73
CA GLY A 76 -14.77 -5.77 10.27
C GLY A 76 -13.58 -5.83 9.32
N LEU A 77 -12.43 -6.25 9.87
CA LEU A 77 -11.24 -6.54 9.08
C LEU A 77 -11.59 -7.59 8.01
N CYS A 78 -11.22 -7.34 6.76
CA CYS A 78 -11.58 -8.20 5.63
C CYS A 78 -10.36 -8.52 4.78
N ASN A 79 -10.48 -9.56 3.96
CA ASN A 79 -9.45 -9.87 2.98
C ASN A 79 -9.45 -8.81 1.85
N PRO A 80 -8.26 -8.41 1.37
CA PRO A 80 -8.17 -7.71 0.10
C PRO A 80 -8.51 -8.67 -1.05
N VAL A 81 -8.86 -8.11 -2.21
CA VAL A 81 -8.75 -8.89 -3.46
C VAL A 81 -7.28 -9.00 -3.88
N THR A 82 -6.98 -9.96 -4.76
CA THR A 82 -5.61 -10.25 -5.24
C THR A 82 -4.90 -9.00 -5.76
N LYS A 83 -5.62 -8.12 -6.46
CA LYS A 83 -5.05 -6.89 -7.03
C LYS A 83 -4.55 -5.93 -5.94
N LEU A 84 -5.37 -5.64 -4.93
CA LEU A 84 -4.95 -4.82 -3.80
C LEU A 84 -3.85 -5.50 -2.97
N PHE A 85 -3.90 -6.82 -2.81
CA PHE A 85 -2.83 -7.57 -2.15
C PHE A 85 -1.47 -7.34 -2.83
N GLN A 86 -1.39 -7.53 -4.16
CA GLN A 86 -0.14 -7.31 -4.89
C GLN A 86 0.29 -5.85 -4.85
N PHE A 87 -0.67 -4.93 -5.00
CA PHE A 87 -0.41 -3.49 -4.89
C PHE A 87 0.29 -3.11 -3.57
N VAL A 88 -0.27 -3.57 -2.44
CA VAL A 88 0.30 -3.32 -1.11
C VAL A 88 1.65 -4.03 -0.95
N LYS A 89 1.79 -5.25 -1.48
CA LYS A 89 3.05 -5.99 -1.47
C LYS A 89 4.16 -5.21 -2.17
N ASP A 90 3.87 -4.67 -3.35
CA ASP A 90 4.84 -3.93 -4.14
C ASP A 90 5.23 -2.62 -3.46
N ILE A 91 4.27 -1.89 -2.87
CA ILE A 91 4.61 -0.69 -2.07
C ILE A 91 5.56 -1.06 -0.93
N LEU A 92 5.27 -2.14 -0.20
CA LEU A 92 6.11 -2.56 0.92
C LEU A 92 7.51 -2.96 0.45
N ILE A 93 7.62 -3.68 -0.67
CA ILE A 93 8.91 -4.07 -1.26
C ILE A 93 9.70 -2.82 -1.67
N ILE A 94 9.10 -1.91 -2.44
CA ILE A 94 9.73 -0.67 -2.90
C ILE A 94 10.18 0.16 -1.69
N SER A 95 9.27 0.38 -0.74
CA SER A 95 9.54 1.18 0.45
C SER A 95 10.65 0.55 1.29
N SER A 96 10.65 -0.78 1.48
CA SER A 96 11.71 -1.45 2.25
C SER A 96 13.11 -1.31 1.64
N LYS A 97 13.18 -1.16 0.31
CA LYS A 97 14.45 -1.04 -0.42
C LYS A 97 15.02 0.37 -0.33
N CYS A 98 14.17 1.40 -0.38
CA CYS A 98 14.63 2.78 -0.38
C CYS A 98 14.64 3.43 1.01
N ILE A 99 13.88 2.93 2.00
CA ILE A 99 13.72 3.57 3.31
C ILE A 99 15.07 3.83 3.99
N ASN A 100 16.00 2.87 3.94
CA ASN A 100 17.32 3.00 4.56
C ASN A 100 18.17 4.11 3.91
N THR A 101 17.88 4.49 2.67
CA THR A 101 18.59 5.56 1.96
C THR A 101 17.99 6.94 2.26
N ILE A 102 16.68 7.00 2.57
CA ILE A 102 15.96 8.27 2.69
C ILE A 102 15.50 8.61 4.11
N PHE A 103 15.58 7.69 5.09
CA PHE A 103 15.02 7.93 6.43
C PHE A 103 15.68 9.09 7.18
N HIS A 104 16.94 9.41 6.86
CA HIS A 104 17.65 10.56 7.43
C HIS A 104 17.25 11.90 6.79
N LYS A 105 16.54 11.87 5.66
CA LYS A 105 16.15 13.06 4.91
C LYS A 105 14.83 13.63 5.45
N GLN A 106 14.60 14.92 5.22
CA GLN A 106 13.30 15.52 5.52
C GLN A 106 12.22 15.02 4.55
N ASN A 107 10.95 15.09 4.96
CA ASN A 107 9.81 14.74 4.10
C ASN A 107 9.81 13.29 3.58
N VAL A 108 10.27 12.32 4.38
CA VAL A 108 10.37 10.89 4.02
C VAL A 108 9.09 10.35 3.38
N ALA A 109 7.91 10.70 3.93
CA ALA A 109 6.63 10.26 3.38
C ALA A 109 6.40 10.76 1.94
N ARG A 110 6.69 12.03 1.66
CA ARG A 110 6.53 12.62 0.33
C ARG A 110 7.49 11.98 -0.68
N GLN A 111 8.72 11.70 -0.25
CA GLN A 111 9.71 11.00 -1.08
C GLN A 111 9.26 9.56 -1.40
N LEU A 112 8.77 8.82 -0.41
CA LEU A 112 8.24 7.47 -0.61
C LEU A 112 7.02 7.47 -1.54
N ILE A 113 6.10 8.43 -1.40
CA ILE A 113 4.94 8.54 -2.28
C ILE A 113 5.42 8.70 -3.73
N LEU A 114 6.34 9.63 -4.00
CA LEU A 114 6.88 9.86 -5.34
C LEU A 114 7.58 8.61 -5.91
N ILE A 115 8.44 7.95 -5.11
CA ILE A 115 9.13 6.73 -5.54
C ILE A 115 8.11 5.64 -5.91
N ASN A 116 7.06 5.45 -5.10
CA ASN A 116 6.02 4.47 -5.39
C ASN A 116 5.20 4.86 -6.63
N GLU A 117 4.85 6.14 -6.81
CA GLU A 117 4.12 6.62 -7.99
C GLU A 117 4.85 6.32 -9.29
N MET A 118 6.18 6.50 -9.30
CA MET A 118 7.04 6.27 -10.46
C MET A 118 7.30 4.79 -10.76
N ASN A 119 7.18 3.90 -9.78
CA ASN A 119 7.56 2.48 -9.93
C ASN A 119 6.37 1.51 -9.94
N LEU A 120 5.16 1.96 -9.61
CA LEU A 120 3.97 1.11 -9.59
C LEU A 120 3.21 1.19 -10.91
N GLU A 121 3.14 0.06 -11.63
CA GLU A 121 2.39 -0.07 -12.88
C GLU A 121 0.91 -0.44 -12.69
N HIS A 122 0.46 -0.59 -11.44
CA HIS A 122 -0.93 -0.94 -11.15
C HIS A 122 -1.92 0.14 -11.59
N SER A 123 -3.00 -0.28 -12.24
CA SER A 123 -4.15 0.57 -12.60
C SER A 123 -5.40 0.10 -11.87
N PHE A 124 -6.35 0.99 -11.61
CA PHE A 124 -7.68 0.65 -11.07
C PHE A 124 -8.76 1.17 -12.03
N THR A 125 -9.93 0.54 -12.06
CA THR A 125 -10.93 0.83 -13.10
C THR A 125 -12.03 1.79 -12.64
N CYS A 126 -12.01 2.22 -11.37
CA CYS A 126 -12.99 3.20 -10.90
C CYS A 126 -12.86 4.55 -11.65
N PRO A 127 -13.92 5.02 -12.31
CA PRO A 127 -13.88 6.29 -13.04
C PRO A 127 -13.97 7.52 -12.13
N ASP A 128 -14.56 7.37 -10.94
CA ASP A 128 -14.87 8.49 -10.04
C ASP A 128 -13.76 8.78 -9.03
N HIS A 129 -12.87 7.82 -8.79
CA HIS A 129 -11.86 7.91 -7.75
C HIS A 129 -10.49 7.55 -8.29
N ASP A 130 -9.51 8.40 -7.97
CA ASP A 130 -8.10 8.09 -8.17
C ASP A 130 -7.62 7.09 -7.10
N VAL A 131 -8.04 5.84 -7.27
CA VAL A 131 -7.78 4.75 -6.32
C VAL A 131 -6.28 4.53 -6.16
N LYS A 132 -5.49 4.61 -7.25
CA LYS A 132 -4.04 4.39 -7.21
C LYS A 132 -3.38 5.39 -6.26
N ASN A 133 -3.52 6.68 -6.53
CA ASN A 133 -2.82 7.70 -5.74
C ASN A 133 -3.33 7.71 -4.29
N PHE A 134 -4.64 7.51 -4.10
CA PHE A 134 -5.20 7.38 -2.76
C PHE A 134 -4.57 6.22 -1.98
N LEU A 135 -4.45 5.04 -2.59
CA LEU A 135 -3.84 3.88 -1.95
C LEU A 135 -2.35 4.09 -1.65
N ILE A 136 -1.58 4.71 -2.55
CA ILE A 136 -0.16 5.02 -2.31
C ILE A 136 -0.04 5.87 -1.04
N GLN A 137 -0.75 6.99 -1.00
CA GLN A 137 -0.73 7.91 0.14
C GLN A 137 -1.11 7.22 1.44
N LYS A 138 -2.25 6.51 1.46
CA LYS A 138 -2.73 5.85 2.69
C LYS A 138 -1.83 4.71 3.14
N THR A 139 -1.19 4.01 2.22
CA THR A 139 -0.27 2.92 2.54
C THR A 139 1.03 3.48 3.12
N VAL A 140 1.66 4.47 2.46
CA VAL A 140 2.90 5.10 2.96
C VAL A 140 2.70 5.72 4.35
N HIS A 141 1.63 6.50 4.56
CA HIS A 141 1.29 7.09 5.86
C HIS A 141 0.89 6.07 6.93
N MET A 142 0.82 4.78 6.62
CA MET A 142 0.54 3.76 7.63
C MET A 142 1.80 3.34 8.40
N PHE A 143 2.99 3.56 7.83
CA PHE A 143 4.26 3.14 8.42
C PHE A 143 5.18 4.30 8.84
N LEU A 144 4.76 5.55 8.59
CA LEU A 144 5.43 6.79 8.98
C LEU A 144 4.48 7.64 9.82
#